data_AF-A0AAN0RVI3-F1
#
_entry.id   AF-A0AAN0RVI3-F1
#
_cell.length_a   1.000
_cell.length_b   1.000
_cell.length_c   1.000
_cell.angle_alpha   90.00
_cell.angle_beta   90.00
_cell.angle_gamma   90.00
#
_symmetry.space_group_name_H-M   'P 1'
#
loop_
_entity.id
_entity.type
_entity.pdbx_description
1 polymer ?
#
loop_
_entity_poly.entity_id
_entity_poly.type
_entity_poly.pdbx_seq_one_letter_code
_entity_poly.pdbx_strand_id
1 'polypeptide(L)'
;MSRRKITHIKTIVAIVGGSAVVFVLLGGVSVGYSIGTIPVLGVMGALFGAIAVPELEPGAFRYPTIWQIACSIGGSLLVALMLASEVEGYVLAIMIGTCIGYLAPFWIKHVTLP
;
A
#
# COMPACT_ATOMS: atom_id res chain seq x y z
N MET A 1 -17.97 -5.04 24.47
CA MET A 1 -16.60 -4.92 23.95
C MET A 1 -16.42 -5.33 22.47
N SER A 2 -17.48 -5.78 21.74
CA SER A 2 -17.36 -6.37 20.38
C SER A 2 -17.66 -5.42 19.20
N ARG A 3 -18.43 -4.33 19.39
CA ARG A 3 -18.86 -3.46 18.27
C ARG A 3 -17.75 -2.59 17.62
N ARG A 4 -16.68 -2.21 18.35
CA ARG A 4 -15.61 -1.34 17.81
C ARG A 4 -14.70 -2.03 16.79
N LYS A 5 -14.43 -3.34 16.92
CA LYS A 5 -13.54 -4.06 15.99
C LYS A 5 -14.15 -4.25 14.60
N ILE A 6 -15.46 -4.41 14.52
CA ILE A 6 -16.18 -4.65 13.25
C ILE A 6 -16.21 -3.40 12.36
N THR A 7 -16.09 -2.21 12.93
CA THR A 7 -16.08 -0.95 12.18
C THR A 7 -14.79 -0.74 11.37
N HIS A 8 -13.63 -1.02 11.95
CA HIS A 8 -12.35 -0.75 11.27
C HIS A 8 -12.06 -1.72 10.13
N ILE A 9 -12.51 -2.98 10.21
CA ILE A 9 -12.24 -3.94 9.14
C ILE A 9 -12.91 -3.56 7.81
N LYS A 10 -14.11 -2.96 7.86
CA LYS A 10 -14.78 -2.45 6.66
C LYS A 10 -14.00 -1.30 6.03
N THR A 11 -13.51 -0.37 6.85
CA THR A 11 -12.69 0.76 6.40
C THR A 11 -11.36 0.29 5.83
N ILE A 12 -10.71 -0.69 6.48
CA ILE A 12 -9.47 -1.31 5.98
C ILE A 12 -9.71 -1.94 4.60
N VAL A 13 -10.75 -2.77 4.46
CA VAL A 13 -11.08 -3.40 3.18
C VAL A 13 -11.41 -2.35 2.12
N ALA A 14 -12.10 -1.27 2.47
CA ALA A 14 -12.41 -0.19 1.55
C ALA A 14 -11.14 0.56 1.09
N ILE A 15 -10.20 0.85 1.99
CA ILE A 15 -8.93 1.53 1.64
C ILE A 15 -8.07 0.61 0.79
N VAL A 16 -7.82 -0.62 1.24
CA VAL A 16 -6.98 -1.59 0.52
C VAL A 16 -7.58 -1.92 -0.85
N GLY A 17 -8.89 -2.21 -0.90
CA GLY A 17 -9.60 -2.48 -2.14
C GLY A 17 -9.66 -1.26 -3.06
N GLY A 18 -9.93 -0.08 -2.51
CA GLY A 18 -9.94 1.18 -3.25
C GLY A 18 -8.58 1.49 -3.86
N SER A 19 -7.49 1.36 -3.10
CA SER A 19 -6.12 1.54 -3.61
C SER A 19 -5.77 0.51 -4.68
N ALA A 20 -6.16 -0.76 -4.52
CA ALA A 20 -5.99 -1.79 -5.54
C ALA A 20 -6.69 -1.42 -6.86
N VAL A 21 -7.95 -0.98 -6.78
CA VAL A 21 -8.72 -0.54 -7.95
C VAL A 21 -8.08 0.68 -8.60
N VAL A 22 -7.68 1.68 -7.82
CA VAL A 22 -7.01 2.90 -8.34
C VAL A 22 -5.72 2.54 -9.08
N PHE A 23 -4.89 1.65 -8.54
CA PHE A 23 -3.67 1.22 -9.21
C PHE A 23 -3.93 0.41 -10.49
N VAL A 24 -4.95 -0.44 -10.51
CA VAL A 24 -5.35 -1.15 -11.76
C VAL A 24 -5.84 -0.15 -12.80
N LEU A 25 -6.69 0.81 -12.41
CA LEU A 25 -7.25 1.79 -13.33
C LEU A 25 -6.21 2.78 -13.84
N LEU A 26 -5.39 3.38 -12.97
CA LEU A 26 -4.42 4.39 -13.37
C LEU A 26 -3.11 3.78 -13.86
N GLY A 27 -2.60 2.75 -13.17
CA GLY A 27 -1.38 2.07 -13.59
C GLY A 27 -1.56 1.34 -14.92
N GLY A 28 -2.73 0.75 -15.15
CA GLY A 28 -3.04 0.05 -16.40
C GLY A 28 -3.10 0.99 -17.61
N VAL A 29 -3.48 2.26 -17.44
CA VAL A 29 -3.40 3.27 -18.50
C VAL A 29 -1.94 3.52 -18.91
N SER A 30 -1.00 3.48 -17.96
CA SER A 30 0.42 3.74 -18.23
C SER A 30 1.16 2.55 -18.82
N VAL A 31 0.86 1.33 -18.37
CA VAL A 31 1.63 0.11 -18.73
C VAL A 31 0.88 -0.86 -19.66
N GLY A 32 -0.41 -0.61 -19.91
CA GLY A 32 -1.29 -1.47 -20.69
C GLY A 32 -2.01 -2.56 -19.86
N TYR A 33 -3.22 -2.90 -20.30
CA TYR A 33 -4.02 -3.95 -19.68
C TYR A 33 -3.75 -5.31 -20.31
N SER A 34 -3.38 -6.27 -19.46
CA SER A 34 -3.33 -7.69 -19.78
C SER A 34 -3.73 -8.52 -18.56
N ILE A 35 -4.04 -9.81 -18.77
CA ILE A 35 -4.31 -10.75 -17.68
C ILE A 35 -3.14 -10.83 -16.68
N GLY A 36 -1.91 -10.55 -17.12
CA GLY A 36 -0.73 -10.52 -16.25
C GLY A 36 -0.56 -9.20 -15.48
N THR A 37 -0.88 -8.05 -16.08
CA THR A 37 -0.63 -6.74 -15.45
C THR A 37 -1.68 -6.38 -14.40
N ILE A 38 -2.93 -6.77 -14.61
CA ILE A 38 -4.04 -6.51 -13.67
C ILE A 38 -3.74 -7.03 -12.25
N PRO A 39 -3.38 -8.31 -12.03
CA PRO A 39 -3.12 -8.80 -10.69
C PRO A 39 -1.91 -8.12 -10.05
N VAL A 40 -0.84 -7.83 -10.82
CA VAL A 40 0.35 -7.16 -10.29
C VAL A 40 0.01 -5.74 -9.82
N LEU A 41 -0.73 -4.97 -10.62
CA LEU A 41 -1.21 -3.63 -10.26
C LEU A 41 -2.15 -3.68 -9.05
N GLY A 42 -3.04 -4.67 -8.99
CA GLY A 42 -3.93 -4.88 -7.85
C GLY A 42 -3.18 -5.16 -6.55
N VAL A 43 -2.16 -6.04 -6.61
CA VAL A 43 -1.28 -6.32 -5.46
C VAL A 43 -0.49 -5.09 -5.05
N MET A 44 0.05 -4.32 -6.01
CA MET A 44 0.70 -3.04 -5.74
C MET A 44 -0.21 -2.09 -4.96
N GLY A 45 -1.40 -1.83 -5.48
CA GLY A 45 -2.33 -0.92 -4.83
C GLY A 45 -2.80 -1.43 -3.47
N ALA A 46 -3.01 -2.75 -3.33
CA ALA A 46 -3.35 -3.36 -2.05
C ALA A 46 -2.24 -3.17 -1.01
N LEU A 47 -0.97 -3.34 -1.40
CA LEU A 47 0.19 -3.11 -0.52
C LEU A 47 0.27 -1.65 -0.08
N PHE A 48 0.10 -0.69 -1.00
CA PHE A 48 0.08 0.73 -0.63
C PHE A 48 -1.11 1.08 0.27
N GLY A 49 -2.30 0.54 0.01
CA GLY A 49 -3.46 0.71 0.90
C GLY A 49 -3.24 0.08 2.29
N ALA A 50 -2.51 -1.03 2.35
CA ALA A 50 -2.21 -1.74 3.60
C ALA A 50 -1.30 -0.95 4.56
N ILE A 51 -0.63 0.10 4.09
CA ILE A 51 0.17 1.04 4.91
C ILE A 51 -0.73 1.72 5.97
N ALA A 52 -2.00 1.96 5.68
CA ALA A 52 -2.92 2.61 6.62
C ALA A 52 -3.37 1.71 7.77
N VAL A 53 -3.21 0.39 7.64
CA VAL A 53 -3.83 -0.58 8.57
C VAL A 53 -3.37 -0.40 10.03
N PRO A 54 -2.07 -0.20 10.33
CA PRO A 54 -1.65 -0.03 11.72
C PRO A 54 -2.15 1.25 12.39
N GLU A 55 -2.49 2.29 11.63
CA GLU A 55 -3.10 3.51 12.19
C GLU A 55 -4.60 3.31 12.47
N LEU A 56 -5.26 2.46 11.68
CA LEU A 56 -6.67 2.10 11.85
C LEU A 56 -6.89 1.11 12.98
N GLU A 57 -5.96 0.16 13.16
CA GLU A 57 -6.01 -0.84 14.23
C GLU A 57 -4.65 -0.99 14.94
N PRO A 58 -4.24 0.01 15.76
CA PRO A 58 -2.92 0.00 16.42
C PRO A 58 -2.70 -1.22 17.33
N GLY A 59 -3.77 -1.75 17.93
CA GLY A 59 -3.71 -2.90 18.82
C GLY A 59 -3.46 -4.24 18.13
N ALA A 60 -3.53 -4.31 16.79
CA ALA A 60 -3.24 -5.53 16.04
C ALA A 60 -1.75 -5.71 15.72
N PHE A 61 -0.92 -4.66 15.86
CA PHE A 61 0.47 -4.66 15.41
C PHE A 61 1.43 -4.44 16.57
N ARG A 62 2.34 -5.39 16.78
CA ARG A 62 3.47 -5.21 17.70
C ARG A 62 4.51 -4.21 17.17
N TYR A 63 4.69 -4.16 15.85
CA TYR A 63 5.66 -3.30 15.16
C TYR A 63 5.00 -2.60 13.96
N PRO A 64 4.19 -1.55 14.19
CA PRO A 64 3.39 -0.90 13.14
C PRO A 64 4.24 -0.28 12.02
N THR A 65 5.35 0.37 12.38
CA THR A 65 6.26 1.01 11.41
C THR A 65 6.92 -0.02 10.48
N ILE A 66 7.27 -1.21 10.99
CA ILE A 66 7.88 -2.26 10.17
C ILE A 66 6.89 -2.76 9.12
N TRP A 67 5.62 -2.94 9.50
CA TRP A 67 4.55 -3.29 8.55
C TRP A 67 4.42 -2.25 7.44
N GLN A 68 4.34 -0.96 7.81
CA GLN A 68 4.22 0.14 6.86
C GLN A 68 5.40 0.21 5.89
N ILE A 69 6.62 0.06 6.39
CA ILE A 69 7.85 -0.01 5.58
C ILE A 69 7.81 -1.21 4.65
N ALA A 70 7.50 -2.41 5.15
CA ALA A 70 7.49 -3.62 4.35
C ALA A 70 6.46 -3.56 3.22
N CYS A 71 5.24 -3.11 3.51
CA CYS A 71 4.20 -2.92 2.50
C CYS A 71 4.62 -1.88 1.45
N SER A 72 5.17 -0.75 1.88
CA SER A 72 5.61 0.33 1.00
C SER A 72 6.79 -0.07 0.10
N ILE A 73 7.79 -0.76 0.65
CA ILE A 73 8.89 -1.34 -0.13
C ILE A 73 8.35 -2.36 -1.11
N GLY A 74 7.48 -3.29 -0.68
CA GLY A 74 6.87 -4.28 -1.57
C GLY A 74 6.13 -3.65 -2.74
N GLY A 75 5.30 -2.64 -2.48
CA GLY A 75 4.60 -1.88 -3.54
C GLY A 75 5.58 -1.18 -4.49
N SER A 76 6.61 -0.54 -3.95
CA SER A 76 7.62 0.19 -4.75
C SER A 76 8.50 -0.74 -5.59
N LEU A 77 8.86 -1.91 -5.07
CA LEU A 77 9.62 -2.93 -5.81
C LEU A 77 8.81 -3.49 -6.97
N LEU A 78 7.51 -3.70 -6.79
CA LEU A 78 6.62 -4.11 -7.88
C LEU A 78 6.50 -3.02 -8.96
N VAL A 79 6.54 -1.72 -8.58
CA VAL A 79 6.63 -0.62 -9.54
C VAL A 79 7.92 -0.70 -10.36
N ALA A 80 9.07 -0.88 -9.69
CA ALA A 80 10.36 -1.02 -10.37
C ALA A 80 10.39 -2.25 -11.30
N LEU A 81 9.79 -3.36 -10.86
CA LEU A 81 9.64 -4.57 -11.68
C LEU A 81 8.79 -4.32 -12.94
N MET A 82 7.65 -3.64 -12.78
CA MET A 82 6.74 -3.29 -13.88
C MET A 82 7.37 -2.35 -14.91
N LEU A 83 8.27 -1.47 -14.47
CA LEU A 83 9.03 -0.57 -15.33
C LEU A 83 10.25 -1.23 -15.97
N ALA A 84 10.50 -2.51 -15.68
CA ALA A 84 11.71 -3.23 -16.10
C ALA A 84 13.00 -2.46 -15.75
N SER A 85 13.02 -1.84 -14.57
CA SER A 85 14.12 -0.99 -14.14
C SER A 85 15.42 -1.77 -13.94
N GLU A 86 16.55 -1.08 -14.09
CA GLU A 86 17.86 -1.60 -13.72
C GLU A 86 18.07 -1.59 -12.19
N VAL A 87 19.22 -2.08 -11.73
CA VAL A 87 19.57 -2.20 -10.30
C VAL A 87 19.37 -0.89 -9.54
N GLU A 88 19.71 0.24 -10.15
CA GLU A 88 19.54 1.57 -9.57
C GLU A 88 18.07 1.88 -9.26
N GLY A 89 17.14 1.45 -10.11
CA GLY A 89 15.70 1.64 -9.90
C GLY A 89 15.17 0.80 -8.74
N TYR A 90 15.70 -0.41 -8.53
CA TYR A 90 15.36 -1.22 -7.36
C TYR A 90 15.89 -0.62 -6.05
N VAL A 91 17.13 -0.12 -6.06
CA VAL A 91 17.70 0.58 -4.90
C VAL A 91 16.87 1.81 -4.57
N LEU A 92 16.50 2.59 -5.58
CA LEU A 92 15.62 3.76 -5.41
C LEU A 92 14.24 3.36 -4.87
N ALA A 93 13.65 2.27 -5.36
CA ALA A 93 12.38 1.76 -4.86
C ALA A 93 12.43 1.36 -3.38
N ILE A 94 13.53 0.75 -2.93
CA ILE A 94 13.74 0.42 -1.51
C ILE A 94 13.85 1.70 -0.69
N MET A 95 14.61 2.69 -1.15
CA MET A 95 14.79 3.97 -0.46
C MET A 95 13.47 4.72 -0.34
N ILE A 96 12.75 4.90 -1.46
CA ILE A 96 11.44 5.56 -1.51
C ILE A 96 10.42 4.80 -0.66
N GLY A 97 10.36 3.48 -0.82
CA GLY A 97 9.46 2.62 -0.06
C GLY A 97 9.70 2.76 1.45
N THR A 98 10.96 2.77 1.87
CA THR A 98 11.35 3.00 3.27
C THR A 98 10.90 4.38 3.75
N CYS A 99 11.16 5.44 2.98
CA CYS A 99 10.74 6.79 3.34
C CYS A 99 9.21 6.91 3.48
N ILE A 100 8.44 6.40 2.50
CA ILE A 100 6.98 6.45 2.52
C ILE A 100 6.44 5.69 3.74
N GLY A 101 6.92 4.47 3.97
CA GLY A 101 6.44 3.63 5.06
C GLY A 101 6.86 4.14 6.44
N TYR A 102 8.07 4.68 6.58
CA TYR A 102 8.54 5.27 7.83
C TYR A 102 7.77 6.56 8.17
N LEU A 103 7.44 7.37 7.15
CA LEU A 103 6.71 8.61 7.32
C LEU A 103 5.18 8.42 7.40
N ALA A 104 4.67 7.22 7.13
CA ALA A 104 3.25 6.88 7.17
C ALA A 104 2.48 7.40 8.40
N PRO A 105 2.99 7.25 9.63
CA PRO A 105 2.27 7.72 10.82
C PRO A 105 2.07 9.24 10.87
N PHE A 106 2.89 10.02 10.17
CA PHE A 106 2.80 11.48 10.21
C PHE A 106 1.71 12.03 9.29
N TRP A 107 1.46 11.40 8.13
CA TRP A 107 0.44 11.89 7.19
C TRP A 107 -0.89 11.16 7.32
N ILE A 108 -0.92 9.87 7.70
CA ILE A 108 -2.17 9.09 7.80
C ILE A 108 -3.07 9.59 8.94
N LYS A 109 -2.49 10.10 10.04
CA LYS A 109 -3.25 10.67 11.16
C LYS A 109 -4.07 11.91 10.82
N HIS A 110 -3.74 12.58 9.71
CA HIS A 110 -4.45 13.76 9.23
C HIS A 110 -5.59 13.41 8.26
N VAL A 111 -5.73 12.13 7.89
CA VAL A 111 -6.82 11.66 7.03
C VAL A 111 -8.09 11.56 7.86
N THR A 112 -9.08 12.39 7.56
CA THR A 112 -10.42 12.30 8.14
C THR A 112 -11.16 11.13 7.52
N LEU A 113 -11.41 10.10 8.31
CA LEU A 113 -12.21 8.95 7.92
C LEU A 113 -13.67 9.17 8.34
N PRO A 114 -14.64 8.82 7.49
CA PRO A 114 -16.07 8.87 7.84
C PRO A 114 -16.47 7.84 8.90
#